data_AF-A0A8J2VFP3-F1
#
_entry.id   AF-A0A8J2VFP3-F1
#
_cell.length_a   1.000
_cell.length_b   1.000
_cell.length_c   1.000
_cell.angle_alpha   90.00
_cell.angle_beta   90.00
_cell.angle_gamma   90.00
#
_symmetry.space_group_name_H-M   'P 1'
#
loop_
_entity.id
_entity.type
_entity.pdbx_description
1 polymer ?
#
loop_
_entity_poly.entity_id
_entity_poly.type
_entity_poly.pdbx_seq_one_letter_code
_entity_poly.pdbx_strand_id
1 'polypeptide(L)'
;MVPLGKVLAANKLNETEISRELANLAHQISHTLGSYYGMRVLGVDMAVDKKGKVWFIEANTNPVVRRLFKDFGNKQMYQKVLHTQKYIEAMYQ
;
A
#
# COMPACT_ATOMS: atom_id res chain seq x y z
N MET A 1 14.11 -8.90 1.85
CA MET A 1 13.14 -8.34 0.89
C MET A 1 13.82 -7.25 0.08
N VAL A 2 13.67 -7.27 -1.25
CA VAL A 2 14.35 -6.30 -2.14
C VAL A 2 13.44 -5.08 -2.31
N PRO A 3 13.95 -3.84 -2.15
CA PRO A 3 13.15 -2.63 -2.39
C PRO A 3 12.61 -2.58 -3.82
N LEU A 4 11.35 -2.16 -3.99
CA LEU A 4 10.69 -2.08 -5.29
C LEU A 4 11.50 -1.27 -6.31
N GLY A 5 12.00 -0.09 -5.94
CA GLY A 5 12.82 0.75 -6.83
C GLY A 5 14.04 0.04 -7.40
N LYS A 6 14.71 -0.83 -6.62
CA LYS A 6 15.83 -1.66 -7.12
C LYS A 6 15.37 -2.66 -8.19
N VAL A 7 14.20 -3.27 -8.00
CA VAL A 7 13.63 -4.23 -8.96
C VAL A 7 13.18 -3.50 -10.23
N LEU A 8 12.54 -2.34 -10.11
CA LEU A 8 12.11 -1.53 -11.25
C LEU A 8 13.30 -1.04 -12.08
N ALA A 9 14.34 -0.52 -11.43
CA ALA A 9 15.56 -0.08 -12.08
C ALA A 9 16.26 -1.22 -12.85
N ALA A 10 16.34 -2.43 -12.25
CA ALA A 10 16.90 -3.60 -12.90
C ALA A 10 16.13 -4.02 -14.18
N ASN A 11 14.84 -3.71 -14.25
CA ASN A 11 13.98 -3.99 -15.40
C ASN A 11 13.82 -2.77 -16.34
N LYS A 12 14.58 -1.69 -16.13
CA LYS A 12 14.52 -0.43 -16.91
C LYS A 12 13.13 0.21 -16.92
N LEU A 13 12.39 0.04 -15.83
CA LEU A 13 11.06 0.60 -15.66
C LEU A 13 11.12 1.96 -14.94
N ASN A 14 10.20 2.85 -15.28
CA ASN A 14 10.13 4.19 -14.68
C ASN A 14 9.50 4.12 -13.28
N GLU A 15 10.34 4.20 -12.24
CA GLU A 15 9.91 4.11 -10.84
C GLU A 15 8.90 5.19 -10.46
N THR A 16 9.08 6.44 -10.94
CA THR A 16 8.17 7.55 -10.62
C THR A 16 6.79 7.33 -11.21
N GLU A 17 6.73 6.89 -12.46
CA GLU A 17 5.47 6.61 -13.15
C GLU A 17 4.73 5.44 -12.50
N ILE A 18 5.43 4.35 -12.23
CA ILE A 18 4.84 3.16 -11.60
C ILE A 18 4.40 3.44 -10.17
N SER A 19 5.18 4.19 -9.39
CA SER A 19 4.78 4.58 -8.03
C SER A 19 3.53 5.45 -8.03
N ARG A 20 3.39 6.34 -9.01
CA ARG A 20 2.18 7.14 -9.19
C ARG A 20 0.98 6.26 -9.54
N GLU A 21 1.16 5.31 -10.45
CA GLU A 21 0.08 4.41 -10.86
C GLU A 21 -0.37 3.50 -9.72
N LEU A 22 0.56 2.93 -8.96
CA LEU A 22 0.26 2.15 -7.75
C LEU A 22 -0.55 2.98 -6.74
N ALA A 23 -0.15 4.24 -6.49
CA ALA A 23 -0.86 5.11 -5.57
C ALA A 23 -2.26 5.48 -6.08
N ASN A 24 -2.39 5.82 -7.36
CA ASN A 24 -3.67 6.15 -7.99
C ASN A 24 -4.64 4.97 -7.94
N LEU A 25 -4.17 3.76 -8.30
CA LEU A 25 -5.00 2.56 -8.26
C LEU A 25 -5.42 2.21 -6.83
N ALA A 26 -4.51 2.30 -5.86
CA ALA A 26 -4.83 2.09 -4.44
C ALA A 26 -5.88 3.10 -3.94
N HIS A 27 -5.81 4.37 -4.37
CA HIS A 27 -6.82 5.37 -4.04
C HIS A 27 -8.18 5.03 -4.65
N GLN A 28 -8.23 4.63 -5.92
CA GLN A 28 -9.49 4.25 -6.58
C GLN A 28 -10.13 3.02 -5.92
N ILE A 29 -9.33 1.99 -5.60
CA ILE A 29 -9.80 0.79 -4.91
C ILE A 29 -10.36 1.15 -3.53
N SER A 30 -9.58 1.89 -2.72
CA SER A 30 -10.00 2.24 -1.37
C SER A 30 -11.22 3.15 -1.35
N HIS A 31 -11.35 4.09 -2.30
CA HIS A 31 -12.55 4.91 -2.43
C HIS A 31 -13.78 4.06 -2.81
N THR A 32 -13.64 3.17 -3.80
CA THR A 32 -14.73 2.33 -4.28
C THR A 32 -15.21 1.34 -3.20
N LEU A 33 -14.28 0.58 -2.61
CA LEU A 33 -14.62 -0.39 -1.57
C LEU A 33 -15.03 0.30 -0.26
N GLY A 34 -14.37 1.40 0.10
CA GLY A 34 -14.67 2.16 1.31
C GLY A 34 -16.05 2.80 1.29
N SER A 35 -16.48 3.34 0.14
CA SER A 35 -17.81 3.91 -0.02
C SER A 35 -18.91 2.85 -0.02
N TYR A 36 -18.66 1.70 -0.65
CA TYR A 36 -19.67 0.65 -0.76
C TYR A 36 -19.84 -0.17 0.53
N TYR A 37 -18.74 -0.50 1.22
CA TYR A 37 -18.74 -1.39 2.38
C TYR A 37 -18.48 -0.67 3.71
N GLY A 38 -18.34 0.66 3.71
CA GLY A 38 -18.08 1.43 4.93
C GLY A 38 -16.69 1.17 5.55
N MET A 39 -15.73 0.66 4.78
CA MET A 39 -14.38 0.36 5.26
C MET A 39 -13.59 1.64 5.54
N ARG A 40 -12.66 1.58 6.50
CA ARG A 40 -11.80 2.71 6.89
C ARG A 40 -10.32 2.47 6.65
N VAL A 41 -9.90 1.21 6.73
CA VAL A 41 -8.53 0.78 6.47
C VAL A 41 -8.58 -0.40 5.52
N LEU A 42 -7.73 -0.38 4.50
CA LEU A 42 -7.59 -1.45 3.53
C LEU A 42 -6.11 -1.67 3.23
N GLY A 43 -5.65 -2.91 3.30
CA GLY A 43 -4.38 -3.32 2.71
C GLY A 43 -4.61 -3.72 1.26
N VAL A 44 -3.83 -3.19 0.33
CA VAL A 44 -3.97 -3.50 -1.10
C VAL A 44 -2.66 -4.11 -1.58
N ASP A 45 -2.74 -5.34 -2.07
CA ASP A 45 -1.61 -6.02 -2.66
C ASP A 45 -1.71 -5.91 -4.19
N MET A 46 -0.60 -5.53 -4.80
CA MET A 46 -0.50 -5.22 -6.21
C MET A 46 0.77 -5.80 -6.80
N ALA A 47 0.75 -6.09 -8.10
CA ALA A 47 1.92 -6.46 -8.88
C ALA A 47 2.25 -5.41 -9.93
N VAL A 48 3.51 -5.40 -10.33
CA VAL A 48 4.00 -4.69 -11.52
C VAL A 48 4.56 -5.76 -12.44
N ASP A 49 4.03 -5.87 -13.66
CA ASP A 49 4.54 -6.82 -14.63
C ASP A 49 5.82 -6.33 -15.31
N LYS A 50 6.42 -7.19 -16.15
CA LYS A 50 7.67 -6.89 -16.86
C LYS A 50 7.56 -5.73 -17.85
N LYS A 51 6.35 -5.30 -18.22
CA LYS A 51 6.08 -4.15 -19.09
C LYS A 51 5.73 -2.89 -18.28
N GLY A 52 5.77 -2.94 -16.95
CA GLY A 52 5.43 -1.83 -16.07
C GLY A 52 3.94 -1.65 -15.81
N LYS A 53 3.08 -2.58 -16.26
CA LYS A 53 1.64 -2.50 -15.98
C LYS A 53 1.38 -2.91 -14.53
N VAL A 54 0.58 -2.11 -13.84
CA VAL A 54 0.13 -2.37 -12.48
C VAL A 54 -1.11 -3.27 -12.49
N TRP A 55 -1.13 -4.24 -11.59
CA TRP A 55 -2.21 -5.21 -11.43
C TRP A 55 -2.67 -5.24 -9.97
N PHE A 56 -3.98 -5.16 -9.75
CA PHE A 56 -4.59 -5.44 -8.46
C PHE A 56 -4.63 -6.96 -8.21
N ILE A 57 -4.27 -7.40 -7.00
CA ILE A 57 -4.30 -8.82 -6.60
C ILE A 57 -5.36 -9.04 -5.53
N GLU A 58 -5.21 -8.37 -4.39
CA GLU A 58 -6.12 -8.56 -3.24
C GLU A 58 -6.28 -7.29 -2.40
N ALA A 59 -7.42 -7.23 -1.71
CA ALA A 59 -7.82 -6.16 -0.81
C ALA A 59 -8.15 -6.76 0.57
N ASN A 60 -7.27 -6.53 1.54
CA ASN A 60 -7.38 -7.02 2.91
C ASN A 60 -8.08 -5.99 3.79
N THR A 61 -9.24 -6.35 4.35
CA THR A 61 -10.07 -5.48 5.20
C THR A 61 -9.54 -5.36 6.63
N ASN A 62 -8.67 -6.28 7.05
CA ASN A 62 -7.96 -6.25 8.33
C ASN A 62 -6.46 -6.49 8.12
N PRO A 63 -5.73 -5.51 7.55
CA PRO A 63 -4.33 -5.71 7.20
C PRO A 63 -3.46 -5.83 8.46
N VAL A 64 -2.49 -6.75 8.45
CA VAL A 64 -1.54 -6.94 9.56
C VAL A 64 -0.43 -5.89 9.52
N VAL A 65 -0.79 -4.63 9.78
CA VAL A 65 0.09 -3.47 9.54
C VAL A 65 1.27 -3.44 10.51
N ARG A 66 1.07 -3.68 11.81
CA ARG A 66 2.15 -3.53 12.80
C ARG A 66 3.32 -4.50 12.60
N ARG A 67 3.03 -5.78 12.38
CA ARG A 67 4.08 -6.81 12.22
C ARG A 67 4.85 -6.57 10.93
N LEU A 68 4.14 -6.33 9.83
CA LEU A 68 4.72 -6.10 8.52
C LEU A 68 5.74 -4.94 8.55
N PHE A 69 5.34 -3.76 9.04
CA PHE A 69 6.20 -2.58 9.06
C PHE A 69 7.32 -2.63 10.10
N LYS A 70 7.17 -3.41 11.17
CA LYS A 70 8.26 -3.68 12.12
C LYS A 70 9.38 -4.49 11.44
N ASP A 71 9.01 -5.51 10.68
CA ASP A 71 9.96 -6.43 10.03
C ASP A 71 10.69 -5.78 8.83
N PHE A 72 10.10 -4.74 8.24
CA PHE A 72 10.73 -3.92 7.19
C PHE A 72 11.93 -3.08 7.66
N GLY A 73 12.12 -2.87 8.97
CA GLY A 73 13.26 -2.13 9.53
C GLY A 73 13.24 -0.60 9.31
N ASN A 74 12.23 -0.05 8.62
CA ASN A 74 12.07 1.40 8.48
C ASN A 74 11.31 1.99 9.66
N LYS A 75 12.05 2.48 10.66
CA LYS A 75 11.49 3.03 11.90
C LYS A 75 10.54 4.21 11.66
N GLN A 76 10.84 5.11 10.72
CA GLN A 76 9.99 6.27 10.44
C GLN A 76 8.64 5.83 9.87
N MET A 77 8.67 4.91 8.90
CA MET A 77 7.46 4.36 8.29
C MET A 77 6.62 3.60 9.31
N TYR A 78 7.27 2.80 10.17
CA TYR A 78 6.61 2.10 11.27
C TYR A 78 5.91 3.07 12.23
N GLN A 79 6.56 4.15 12.67
CA GLN A 79 5.94 5.14 13.55
C GLN A 79 4.78 5.88 12.88
N LYS A 80 4.91 6.24 11.60
CA LYS A 80 3.84 6.86 10.83
C LYS A 80 2.59 5.98 10.79
N VAL A 81 2.77 4.69 10.46
CA VAL A 81 1.70 3.69 10.44
C VAL A 81 1.01 3.59 11.81
N LEU A 82 1.78 3.51 12.91
CA LEU A 82 1.23 3.43 14.26
C LEU A 82 0.40 4.66 14.62
N HIS A 83 0.86 5.85 14.25
CA HIS A 83 0.15 7.09 14.51
C HIS A 83 -1.15 7.16 13.71
N THR A 84 -1.11 6.83 12.41
CA THR A 84 -2.30 6.78 11.56
C THR A 84 -3.32 5.78 12.07
N GLN A 85 -2.89 4.58 12.49
CA GLN A 85 -3.79 3.58 13.06
C GLN A 85 -4.50 4.12 14.31
N LYS A 86 -3.75 4.68 15.27
CA LYS A 86 -4.33 5.28 16.48
C LYS A 86 -5.32 6.40 16.18
N TYR A 87 -5.02 7.23 15.19
CA TYR A 87 -5.91 8.32 14.78
C TYR A 87 -7.24 7.78 14.23
N ILE A 88 -7.19 6.77 13.36
CA ILE A 88 -8.40 6.17 12.79
C ILE A 88 -9.22 5.47 13.88
N GLU A 89 -8.57 4.73 14.80
CA GLU A 89 -9.24 4.11 15.95
C GLU A 89 -9.94 5.17 16.81
N ALA A 90 -9.28 6.27 17.16
CA ALA A 90 -9.87 7.33 18.00
C ALA A 90 -11.04 8.10 17.35
N MET A 91 -11.09 8.14 16.01
CA MET A 91 -12.13 8.91 15.28
C MET A 91 -13.36 8.06 14.93
N TYR A 92 -13.21 6.74 14.86
CA TYR A 92 -14.21 5.86 14.25
C TYR A 92 -14.53 4.57 15.05
N GLN A 93 -13.93 4.37 16.22
CA GLN A 93 -14.31 3.33 17.20
C GLN A 93 -14.74 3.97 18.52
#